data_AF-A0A9D0Q3B3-F1
#
_entry.id   AF-A0A9D0Q3B3-F1
#
_cell.length_a   1.000
_cell.length_b   1.000
_cell.length_c   1.000
_cell.angle_alpha   90.00
_cell.angle_beta   90.00
_cell.angle_gamma   90.00
#
_symmetry.space_group_name_H-M   'P 1'
#
loop_
_entity.id
_entity.type
_entity.pdbx_description
1 polymer ?
#
loop_
_entity_poly.entity_id
_entity_poly.type
_entity_poly.pdbx_seq_one_letter_code
_entity_poly.pdbx_strand_id
1 'polypeptide(L)'
;MSCLLPPPCAFCMHYLGDDDSQDRDCLAFEEIPDEIIEGIYDHTSPYAGDNNILFKLDETQREDYEEIQRIRKELNRYRNEQNSLT
;
A
#
# COMPACT_ATOMS: atom_id res chain seq x y z
N MET A 1 -9.71 15.50 -2.24
CA MET A 1 -9.39 15.22 -0.83
C MET A 1 -8.73 13.86 -0.82
N SER A 2 -7.41 13.85 -0.85
CA SER A 2 -6.57 12.66 -0.84
C SER A 2 -6.78 11.93 0.48
N CYS A 3 -7.11 10.65 0.42
CA CYS A 3 -7.34 9.81 1.57
C CYS A 3 -6.06 9.79 2.42
N LEU A 4 -6.15 10.25 3.67
CA LEU A 4 -5.05 10.44 4.63
C LEU A 4 -4.34 9.16 5.09
N LEU A 5 -4.60 8.01 4.47
CA LEU A 5 -4.03 6.73 4.89
C LEU A 5 -2.73 6.46 4.13
N PRO A 6 -1.63 6.11 4.81
CA PRO A 6 -0.38 5.74 4.15
C PRO A 6 -0.62 4.57 3.18
N PRO A 7 0.12 4.45 2.07
CA PRO A 7 0.00 3.33 1.13
C PRO A 7 0.48 2.01 1.76
N PRO A 8 0.10 0.84 1.22
CA PRO A 8 0.56 -0.45 1.76
C PRO A 8 2.09 -0.57 1.81
N CYS A 9 2.78 0.03 0.84
CA CYS A 9 4.25 0.01 0.72
C CYS A 9 4.96 0.60 1.93
N ALA A 10 4.37 1.59 2.62
CA ALA A 10 4.96 2.20 3.81
C ALA A 10 5.21 1.18 4.93
N PHE A 11 4.47 0.08 4.93
CA PHE A 11 4.58 -1.02 5.89
C PHE A 11 5.43 -2.19 5.37
N CYS A 12 6.05 -2.06 4.20
CA CYS A 12 6.88 -3.11 3.61
C CYS A 12 8.30 -3.02 4.13
N MET A 13 8.89 -4.14 4.55
CA MET A 13 10.29 -4.17 5.00
C MET A 13 11.33 -3.84 3.92
N HIS A 14 10.91 -3.79 2.65
CA HIS A 14 11.75 -3.46 1.50
C HIS A 14 11.60 -2.01 1.04
N TYR A 15 10.69 -1.25 1.66
CA TYR A 15 10.51 0.17 1.42
C TYR A 15 11.58 0.95 2.19
N LEU A 16 12.23 1.88 1.49
CA LEU A 16 13.37 2.66 1.98
C LEU A 16 13.07 4.16 2.07
N GLY A 17 11.92 4.60 1.56
CA GLY A 17 11.51 5.99 1.66
C GLY A 17 11.15 6.38 3.09
N ASP A 18 11.50 7.60 3.48
CA ASP A 18 10.93 8.23 4.68
C ASP A 18 9.51 8.72 4.34
N ASP A 19 8.61 8.76 5.33
CA ASP A 19 7.22 9.23 5.16
C ASP A 19 7.11 10.66 4.57
N ASP A 20 8.20 11.43 4.57
CA ASP A 20 8.31 12.82 4.11
C ASP A 20 9.21 13.01 2.86
N SER A 21 9.87 11.96 2.35
CA SER A 21 10.68 12.04 1.13
C SER A 21 9.83 11.77 -0.12
N GLN A 22 9.97 12.62 -1.14
CA GLN A 22 9.38 12.37 -2.46
C GLN A 22 10.00 11.14 -3.14
N ASP A 23 11.21 10.77 -2.71
CA ASP A 23 11.92 9.59 -3.15
C ASP A 23 11.35 8.37 -2.42
N ARG A 24 10.48 7.63 -3.14
CA ARG A 24 9.85 6.40 -2.68
C ARG A 24 10.71 5.20 -3.07
N ASP A 25 11.89 5.13 -2.47
CA ASP A 25 12.85 4.09 -2.80
C ASP A 25 12.35 2.73 -2.29
N CYS A 26 12.50 1.70 -3.13
CA CYS A 26 12.13 0.32 -2.82
C CYS A 26 13.20 -0.62 -3.34
N LEU A 27 13.53 -1.68 -2.60
CA LEU A 27 14.47 -2.69 -3.09
C LEU A 27 13.90 -3.51 -4.26
N ALA A 28 12.57 -3.64 -4.34
CA ALA A 28 11.92 -4.39 -5.41
C ALA A 28 11.87 -3.62 -6.73
N PHE A 29 11.66 -2.30 -6.68
CA PHE A 29 11.44 -1.46 -7.86
C PHE A 29 12.33 -0.22 -7.83
N GLU A 30 12.93 0.11 -8.97
CA GLU A 30 13.60 1.40 -9.16
C GLU A 30 12.61 2.58 -9.08
N GLU A 31 11.38 2.38 -9.57
CA GLU A 31 10.23 3.27 -9.40
C GLU A 31 9.00 2.41 -9.10
N ILE A 32 8.32 2.67 -7.98
CA ILE A 32 7.16 1.86 -7.56
C ILE A 32 5.97 2.14 -8.51
N PRO A 33 5.38 1.11 -9.15
CA PRO A 33 4.21 1.28 -10.00
C PRO A 33 3.01 1.94 -9.30
N ASP A 34 2.28 2.78 -10.04
CA ASP A 34 1.09 3.47 -9.53
C ASP A 34 0.03 2.49 -9.03
N GLU A 35 -0.16 1.33 -9.67
CA GLU A 35 -1.13 0.33 -9.23
C GLU A 35 -0.81 -0.22 -7.84
N ILE A 36 0.47 -0.26 -7.47
CA ILE A 36 0.91 -0.68 -6.14
C ILE A 36 0.74 0.48 -5.14
N ILE A 37 1.10 1.71 -5.55
CA ILE A 37 0.94 2.92 -4.73
C ILE A 37 -0.54 3.18 -4.40
N GLU A 38 -1.41 3.07 -5.38
CA GLU A 38 -2.86 3.25 -5.26
C GLU A 38 -3.53 2.10 -4.50
N GLY A 39 -2.79 1.03 -4.19
CA GLY A 39 -3.29 -0.14 -3.48
C GLY A 39 -4.21 -1.02 -4.32
N ILE A 40 -4.14 -0.92 -5.65
CA ILE A 40 -4.81 -1.84 -6.60
C ILE A 40 -4.14 -3.21 -6.55
N TYR A 41 -2.81 -3.24 -6.41
CA TYR A 41 -2.01 -4.45 -6.27
C TYR A 41 -1.19 -4.42 -4.97
N ASP A 42 -1.35 -5.42 -4.11
CA ASP A 42 -0.73 -5.47 -2.78
C ASP A 42 0.70 -6.02 -2.78
N HIS A 43 1.20 -6.40 -3.96
CA HIS A 43 2.55 -6.96 -4.17
C HIS A 43 2.85 -8.24 -3.37
N THR A 44 1.81 -8.96 -2.94
CA THR A 44 1.97 -10.29 -2.29
C THR A 44 2.21 -11.42 -3.30
N SER A 45 2.05 -11.11 -4.58
CA SER A 45 2.34 -11.99 -5.72
C SER A 45 3.38 -11.35 -6.64
N PRO A 46 4.11 -12.14 -7.45
CA PRO A 46 5.13 -11.60 -8.36
C PRO A 46 4.55 -10.56 -9.32
N TYR A 47 5.28 -9.46 -9.47
CA TYR A 47 4.93 -8.35 -10.36
C TYR A 47 6.08 -8.06 -11.33
N ALA A 48 5.76 -7.60 -12.53
CA ALA A 48 6.78 -7.32 -13.54
C ALA A 48 7.75 -6.23 -13.06
N GLY A 49 9.05 -6.55 -13.02
CA GLY A 49 10.09 -5.61 -12.59
C GLY A 49 10.35 -5.57 -11.08
N ASP A 50 9.76 -6.48 -10.30
CA ASP A 50 9.91 -6.52 -8.83
C ASP A 50 11.22 -7.13 -8.30
N ASN A 51 12.19 -7.40 -9.19
CA ASN A 51 13.45 -8.08 -8.87
C ASN A 51 13.27 -9.42 -8.10
N ASN A 52 12.13 -10.09 -8.26
CA ASN A 52 11.72 -11.29 -7.51
C ASN A 52 11.57 -11.05 -5.98
N ILE A 53 11.39 -9.81 -5.57
CA ILE A 53 11.13 -9.42 -4.19
C ILE A 53 9.62 -9.21 -4.06
N LEU A 54 9.01 -9.89 -3.10
CA LEU A 54 7.59 -9.75 -2.80
C LEU A 54 7.37 -8.86 -1.59
N PHE A 55 6.16 -8.31 -1.48
CA PHE A 55 5.72 -7.62 -0.27
C PHE A 55 5.91 -8.50 0.94
N LYS A 56 6.53 -7.91 1.97
CA LYS A 56 6.65 -8.53 3.29
C LYS A 56 6.49 -7.44 4.33
N LEU A 57 5.49 -7.63 5.19
CA LEU A 57 5.18 -6.72 6.28
C LEU A 57 6.39 -6.55 7.20
N ASP A 58 6.71 -5.31 7.55
CA ASP A 58 7.53 -5.03 8.72
C ASP A 58 6.72 -5.39 9.97
N GLU A 59 7.12 -6.49 10.61
CA GLU A 59 6.46 -7.02 11.81
C GLU A 59 6.40 -5.99 12.96
N THR A 60 7.30 -5.02 12.99
CA THR A 60 7.27 -3.94 14.00
C THR A 60 6.10 -2.99 13.81
N GLN A 61 5.54 -2.91 12.59
CA GLN A 61 4.42 -2.04 12.23
C GLN A 61 3.11 -2.81 12.03
N ARG A 62 3.05 -4.08 12.48
CA ARG A 62 1.91 -4.97 12.26
C ARG A 62 0.59 -4.38 12.75
N GLU A 63 0.57 -3.81 13.96
CA GLU A 63 -0.65 -3.27 14.57
C GLU A 63 -1.22 -2.11 13.73
N ASP A 64 -0.35 -1.18 13.34
CA ASP A 64 -0.70 -0.03 12.50
C ASP A 64 -1.20 -0.49 11.12
N TYR A 65 -0.50 -1.45 10.50
CA TYR A 65 -0.91 -2.02 9.22
C TYR A 65 -2.31 -2.66 9.31
N GLU A 66 -2.59 -3.45 10.35
CA GLU A 66 -3.89 -4.08 10.55
C GLU A 66 -5.00 -3.06 10.83
N GLU A 67 -4.71 -1.97 11.54
CA GLU A 67 -5.64 -0.85 11.72
C GLU A 67 -5.95 -0.15 10.39
N ILE A 68 -4.92 0.23 9.63
CA ILE A 68 -5.09 0.88 8.33
C ILE A 68 -5.88 -0.01 7.36
N GLN A 69 -5.60 -1.31 7.32
CA GLN A 69 -6.34 -2.24 6.47
C GLN A 69 -7.81 -2.38 6.88
N ARG A 70 -8.12 -2.34 8.19
CA ARG A 70 -9.50 -2.27 8.69
C ARG A 70 -10.20 -1.01 8.19
N ILE A 71 -9.56 0.15 8.34
CA ILE A 71 -10.12 1.44 7.89
C ILE A 71 -10.35 1.45 6.37
N ARG A 72 -9.37 0.99 5.57
CA ARG A 72 -9.52 0.89 4.11
C ARG A 72 -10.72 0.02 3.71
N LYS A 73 -10.90 -1.13 4.38
CA LYS A 73 -12.03 -2.03 4.12
C LYS A 73 -13.37 -1.37 4.44
N GLU A 74 -13.45 -0.63 5.55
CA GLU A 74 -14.65 0.12 5.93
C GLU A 74 -14.95 1.24 4.94
N LEU A 75 -13.96 2.05 4.56
CA LEU A 75 -14.12 3.12 3.57
C LEU A 75 -14.60 2.57 2.21
N ASN A 76 -14.01 1.46 1.76
CA ASN A 76 -14.43 0.80 0.52
C ASN A 76 -15.88 0.30 0.61
N ARG A 77 -16.29 -0.25 1.75
CA ARG A 77 -17.68 -0.65 1.99
C ARG A 77 -18.64 0.53 1.88
N TYR A 78 -18.37 1.64 2.57
CA TYR A 78 -19.22 2.83 2.51
C TYR A 78 -19.31 3.40 1.10
N ARG A 79 -18.20 3.46 0.36
CA ARG A 79 -18.18 3.92 -1.03
C ARG A 79 -19.08 3.06 -1.93
N ASN A 80 -19.02 1.74 -1.77
CA ASN A 80 -19.83 0.81 -2.55
C ASN A 80 -21.32 0.89 -2.20
N GLU A 81 -21.67 1.10 -0.93
CA GLU A 81 -23.06 1.31 -0.50
C GLU A 81 -23.66 2.60 -1.08
N GLN A 82 -22.88 3.70 -1.16
CA GLN A 82 -23.32 4.96 -1.76
C GLN A 82 -23.50 4.85 -3.30
N ASN A 83 -22.62 4.12 -3.98
CA ASN A 83 -22.73 3.89 -5.43
C ASN A 83 -23.86 2.91 -5.81
N SER A 84 -24.40 2.15 -4.86
CA SER A 84 -25.53 1.23 -5.09
C SER A 84 -26.91 1.90 -4.94
N LEU A 85 -26.95 3.18 -4.55
CA LEU A 85 -28.17 3.98 -4.35
C LEU A 85 -28.43 5.00 -5.48
N THR A 86 -27.58 5.01 -6.52
CA THR A 86 -27.68 5.82 -7.74
C THR A 86 -27.80 4.92 -8.96
#